data_AF-A0A0D7F2J3-F1
#
_entry.id   AF-A0A0D7F2J3-F1
#
_cell.length_a   1.000
_cell.length_b   1.000
_cell.length_c   1.000
_cell.angle_alpha   90.00
_cell.angle_beta   90.00
_cell.angle_gamma   90.00
#
_symmetry.space_group_name_H-M   'P 1'
#
loop_
_entity.id
_entity.type
_entity.pdbx_description
1 polymer ?
#
loop_
_entity_poly.entity_id
_entity_poly.type
_entity_poly.pdbx_seq_one_letter_code
_entity_poly.pdbx_strand_id
1 'polypeptide(L)'
;MEWGDLAKQVIQLGAPLLGTALGGPLGGAAGQILSEVVGAAAPTPAAVQASLPAAEPDKLAEAEARWAEAIRTEAETQRTAISETQTTIRAEIASNDPVQRWWRPAYAWELTLECAALWGVMVHEFWTGDVATINALVGATALLVSYWGFRFGVLGVYISGRTREKVCAATGQDSPGVIEKLVKAVVKKK
;
A
#
# COMPACT_ATOMS: atom_id res chain seq x y z
N MET A 1 4.55 -16.68 29.36
CA MET A 1 5.11 -15.32 29.51
C MET A 1 5.16 -14.70 28.14
N GLU A 2 4.82 -13.41 28.06
CA GLU A 2 4.78 -12.63 26.83
C GLU A 2 6.16 -12.06 26.50
N TRP A 3 6.48 -11.90 25.22
CA TRP A 3 7.73 -11.30 24.74
C TRP A 3 7.98 -9.89 25.32
N GLY A 4 6.92 -9.17 25.71
CA GLY A 4 7.02 -7.83 26.29
C GLY A 4 7.70 -7.76 27.66
N ASP A 5 7.64 -8.81 28.49
CA ASP A 5 8.32 -8.81 29.79
C ASP A 5 9.81 -9.14 29.62
N LEU A 6 10.10 -10.01 28.66
CA LEU A 6 11.45 -10.37 28.22
C LEU A 6 12.16 -9.16 27.59
N ALA A 7 11.45 -8.40 26.76
CA ALA A 7 11.92 -7.15 26.17
C ALA A 7 12.41 -6.15 27.23
N LYS A 8 11.65 -5.94 28.31
CA LYS A 8 12.05 -5.02 29.39
C LYS A 8 13.34 -5.45 30.07
N GLN A 9 13.53 -6.75 30.30
CA GLN A 9 14.75 -7.28 30.91
C GLN A 9 15.96 -7.13 29.97
N VAL A 10 15.79 -7.41 28.68
CA VAL A 10 16.84 -7.25 27.67
C VAL A 10 17.25 -5.77 27.52
N ILE A 11 16.29 -4.83 27.59
CA ILE A 11 16.58 -3.38 27.64
C ILE A 11 17.37 -3.03 28.90
N GLN A 12 16.98 -3.54 30.06
CA GLN A 12 17.67 -3.28 31.34
C GLN A 12 19.09 -3.85 31.38
N LEU A 13 19.34 -4.94 30.65
CA LEU A 13 20.66 -5.59 30.54
C LEU A 13 21.58 -4.93 29.48
N GLY A 14 21.12 -3.88 28.80
CA GLY A 14 21.95 -3.07 27.90
C GLY A 14 21.81 -3.36 26.40
N ALA A 15 20.77 -4.10 25.98
CA ALA A 15 20.48 -4.38 24.57
C ALA A 15 19.13 -3.73 24.14
N PRO A 16 19.08 -2.40 23.99
CA PRO A 16 17.84 -1.65 23.76
C PRO A 16 17.19 -1.90 22.39
N LEU A 17 17.95 -2.10 21.31
CA LEU A 17 17.40 -2.34 19.96
C LEU A 17 16.79 -3.74 19.85
N LEU A 18 17.45 -4.75 20.43
CA LEU A 18 16.88 -6.09 20.55
C LEU A 18 15.65 -6.09 21.42
N GLY A 19 15.71 -5.45 22.59
CA GLY A 19 14.58 -5.38 23.51
C GLY A 19 13.35 -4.70 22.91
N THR A 20 13.53 -3.60 22.17
CA THR A 20 12.41 -2.96 21.45
C THR A 20 11.88 -3.83 20.31
N ALA A 21 12.73 -4.56 19.61
CA ALA A 21 12.31 -5.50 18.57
C ALA A 21 11.53 -6.69 19.14
N LEU A 22 11.97 -7.26 20.25
CA LEU A 22 11.29 -8.33 21.00
C LEU A 22 9.88 -7.92 21.44
N GLY A 23 9.70 -6.68 21.87
CA GLY A 23 8.40 -6.13 22.24
C GLY A 23 7.52 -5.67 21.06
N GLY A 24 8.06 -5.71 19.82
CA GLY A 24 7.41 -5.20 18.62
C GLY A 24 7.00 -6.29 17.63
N PRO A 25 6.49 -5.92 16.44
CA PRO A 25 6.07 -6.86 15.40
C PRO A 25 7.22 -7.72 14.85
N LEU A 26 8.47 -7.35 15.13
CA LEU A 26 9.69 -8.08 14.74
C LEU A 26 10.18 -9.04 15.83
N GLY A 27 9.40 -9.25 16.90
CA GLY A 27 9.86 -9.97 18.09
C GLY A 27 10.24 -11.43 17.85
N GLY A 28 9.63 -12.08 16.84
CA GLY A 28 10.02 -13.44 16.43
C GLY A 28 11.44 -13.53 15.87
N ALA A 29 11.86 -12.55 15.05
CA ALA A 29 13.19 -12.53 14.45
C ALA A 29 14.26 -12.12 15.47
N ALA A 30 13.97 -11.11 16.29
CA ALA A 30 14.85 -10.71 17.39
C ALA A 30 15.00 -11.84 18.44
N GLY A 31 13.92 -12.60 18.66
CA GLY A 31 13.92 -13.78 19.55
C GLY A 31 14.80 -14.92 19.06
N GLN A 32 14.89 -15.14 17.75
CA GLN A 32 15.80 -16.14 17.16
C GLN A 32 17.26 -15.76 17.39
N ILE A 33 17.66 -14.53 17.03
CA ILE A 33 19.05 -14.07 17.21
C ILE A 33 19.45 -14.09 18.68
N LEU A 34 18.56 -13.66 19.58
CA LEU A 34 18.83 -13.73 21.02
C LEU A 34 18.96 -15.18 21.51
N SER A 35 18.12 -16.10 21.03
CA SER A 35 18.17 -17.52 21.42
C SER A 35 19.45 -18.21 20.98
N GLU A 36 19.97 -17.89 19.81
CA GLU A 36 21.22 -18.46 19.28
C GLU A 36 22.44 -18.00 20.08
N VAL A 37 22.48 -16.71 20.42
CA VAL A 37 23.63 -16.12 21.14
C VAL A 37 23.64 -16.51 22.62
N VAL A 38 22.46 -16.60 23.23
CA VAL A 38 22.32 -17.03 24.63
C VAL A 38 22.36 -18.57 24.76
N GLY A 39 22.27 -19.32 23.65
CA GLY A 39 22.36 -20.78 23.64
C GLY A 39 21.10 -21.48 24.16
N ALA A 40 19.94 -20.88 23.99
CA ALA A 40 18.67 -21.46 24.43
C ALA A 40 18.28 -22.65 23.53
N ALA A 41 17.69 -23.68 24.14
CA ALA A 41 17.29 -24.90 23.42
C ALA A 41 16.20 -24.67 22.34
N ALA A 42 15.46 -23.56 22.41
CA ALA A 42 14.47 -23.16 21.43
C ALA A 42 14.29 -21.63 21.42
N PRO A 43 13.90 -21.03 20.28
CA PRO A 43 13.57 -19.60 20.17
C PRO A 43 12.18 -19.30 20.76
N THR A 44 11.97 -19.68 22.03
CA THR A 44 10.73 -19.43 22.78
C THR A 44 11.03 -18.49 23.95
N PRO A 45 10.07 -17.64 24.36
CA PRO A 45 10.25 -16.72 25.49
C PRO A 45 10.73 -17.44 26.76
N ALA A 46 10.18 -18.61 27.04
CA ALA A 46 10.52 -19.37 28.25
C ALA A 46 11.96 -19.91 28.23
N ALA A 47 12.42 -20.42 27.09
CA ALA A 47 13.76 -21.00 26.96
C ALA A 47 14.87 -19.93 26.95
N VAL A 48 14.61 -18.79 26.31
CA VAL A 48 15.53 -17.64 26.28
C VAL A 48 15.66 -17.04 27.68
N GLN A 49 14.55 -16.88 28.40
CA GLN A 49 14.54 -16.41 29.79
C GLN A 49 15.28 -17.34 30.76
N ALA A 50 15.20 -18.66 30.57
CA ALA A 50 15.92 -19.61 31.42
C ALA A 50 17.44 -19.51 31.26
N SER A 51 17.89 -19.05 30.09
CA SER A 51 19.31 -19.00 29.71
C SER A 51 19.90 -17.59 29.87
N LEU A 52 19.05 -16.55 29.89
CA LEU A 52 19.41 -15.13 30.06
C LEU A 52 20.17 -14.81 31.38
N PRO A 53 19.77 -15.31 32.56
CA PRO A 53 20.49 -15.05 33.81
C PRO A 53 21.91 -15.61 33.83
N ALA A 54 22.19 -16.64 33.02
CA ALA A 54 23.51 -17.24 32.87
C ALA A 54 24.29 -16.64 31.67
N ALA A 55 23.69 -15.72 30.92
CA ALA A 55 24.32 -15.08 29.78
C ALA A 55 25.32 -14.02 30.26
N GLU A 56 26.55 -14.11 29.76
CA GLU A 56 27.53 -13.05 29.97
C GLU A 56 27.10 -11.77 29.25
N PRO A 57 27.34 -10.58 29.84
CA PRO A 57 26.96 -9.29 29.25
C PRO A 57 27.58 -9.08 27.86
N ASP A 58 28.77 -9.64 27.61
CA ASP A 58 29.45 -9.58 26.31
C ASP A 58 28.67 -10.30 25.20
N LYS A 59 27.95 -11.40 25.54
CA LYS A 59 27.10 -12.12 24.58
C LYS A 59 25.85 -11.33 24.22
N LEU A 60 25.29 -10.58 25.17
CA LEU A 60 24.15 -9.69 24.88
C LEU A 60 24.57 -8.52 23.98
N ALA A 61 25.77 -7.97 24.19
CA ALA A 61 26.34 -6.97 23.29
C ALA A 61 26.59 -7.52 21.87
N GLU A 62 27.04 -8.77 21.74
CA GLU A 62 27.19 -9.46 20.45
C GLU A 62 25.83 -9.64 19.74
N ALA A 63 24.80 -10.07 20.48
CA ALA A 63 23.45 -10.21 19.94
C ALA A 63 22.89 -8.87 19.43
N GLU A 64 23.08 -7.80 20.20
CA GLU A 64 22.66 -6.44 19.84
C GLU A 64 23.39 -5.96 18.57
N ALA A 65 24.69 -6.23 18.45
CA ALA A 65 25.47 -5.90 17.27
C ALA A 65 24.99 -6.65 16.02
N ARG A 66 24.73 -7.96 16.14
CA ARG A 66 24.17 -8.79 15.04
C ARG A 66 22.81 -8.29 14.59
N TRP A 67 21.95 -7.92 15.53
CA TRP A 67 20.63 -7.35 15.22
C TRP A 67 20.73 -6.00 14.51
N ALA A 68 21.61 -5.12 15.00
CA ALA A 68 21.85 -3.83 14.37
C ALA A 68 22.42 -3.97 12.94
N GLU A 69 23.29 -4.95 12.70
CA GLU A 69 23.81 -5.28 11.39
C GLU A 69 22.72 -5.84 10.46
N ALA A 70 21.90 -6.78 10.93
CA ALA A 70 20.79 -7.34 10.16
C ALA A 70 19.80 -6.26 9.69
N ILE A 71 19.43 -5.32 10.58
CA ILE A 71 18.59 -4.17 10.22
C ILE A 71 19.25 -3.29 9.17
N ARG A 72 20.57 -3.03 9.28
CA ARG A 72 21.29 -2.22 8.29
C ARG A 72 21.31 -2.91 6.93
N THR A 73 21.61 -4.19 6.87
CA THR A 73 21.62 -4.96 5.62
C THR A 73 20.23 -5.00 4.98
N GLU A 74 19.17 -5.19 5.76
CA GLU A 74 17.80 -5.16 5.24
C GLU A 74 17.43 -3.77 4.74
N ALA A 75 17.78 -2.71 5.48
CA ALA A 75 17.56 -1.33 5.07
C ALA A 75 18.32 -0.98 3.78
N GLU A 76 19.56 -1.46 3.61
CA GLU A 76 20.35 -1.29 2.39
C GLU A 76 19.74 -2.06 1.21
N THR A 77 19.24 -3.27 1.44
CA THR A 77 18.53 -4.07 0.43
C THR A 77 17.26 -3.37 -0.03
N GLN A 78 16.45 -2.90 0.92
CA GLN A 78 15.23 -2.13 0.62
C GLN A 78 15.57 -0.82 -0.10
N ARG A 79 16.61 -0.10 0.34
CA ARG A 79 17.06 1.13 -0.32
C ARG A 79 17.47 0.87 -1.77
N THR A 80 18.18 -0.21 -2.03
CA THR A 80 18.60 -0.61 -3.38
C THR A 80 17.39 -0.96 -4.23
N ALA A 81 16.47 -1.79 -3.72
CA ALA A 81 15.24 -2.13 -4.42
C ALA A 81 14.37 -0.89 -4.75
N ILE A 82 14.24 0.03 -3.80
CA ILE A 82 13.54 1.31 -4.01
C ILE A 82 14.27 2.14 -5.06
N SER A 83 15.60 2.25 -5.01
CA SER A 83 16.39 3.02 -5.97
C SER A 83 16.26 2.48 -7.40
N GLU A 84 16.35 1.16 -7.58
CA GLU A 84 16.16 0.50 -8.88
C GLU A 84 14.74 0.72 -9.40
N THR A 85 13.73 0.51 -8.54
CA THR A 85 12.31 0.75 -8.88
C THR A 85 12.06 2.21 -9.27
N GLN A 86 12.67 3.17 -8.57
CA GLN A 86 12.56 4.59 -8.91
C GLN A 86 13.28 4.92 -10.22
N THR A 87 14.35 4.20 -10.56
CA THR A 87 15.05 4.35 -11.84
C THR A 87 14.20 3.83 -12.99
N THR A 88 13.57 2.65 -12.84
CA THR A 88 12.65 2.12 -13.85
C THR A 88 11.41 3.00 -14.01
N ILE A 89 10.78 3.45 -12.93
CA ILE A 89 9.63 4.38 -12.97
C ILE A 89 10.01 5.68 -13.69
N ARG A 90 11.18 6.26 -13.39
CA ARG A 90 11.63 7.49 -14.08
C ARG A 90 11.90 7.24 -15.56
N ALA A 91 12.47 6.09 -15.92
CA ALA A 91 12.67 5.70 -17.30
C ALA A 91 11.34 5.50 -18.04
N GLU A 92 10.35 4.88 -17.41
CA GLU A 92 8.99 4.70 -17.95
C GLU A 92 8.27 6.04 -18.12
N ILE A 93 8.33 6.94 -17.13
CA ILE A 93 7.74 8.29 -17.22
C ILE A 93 8.40 9.10 -18.34
N ALA A 94 9.71 8.96 -18.54
CA ALA A 94 10.42 9.61 -19.64
C ALA A 94 10.13 8.97 -21.00
N SER A 95 9.69 7.71 -21.03
CA SER A 95 9.31 7.03 -22.26
C SER A 95 8.04 7.66 -22.84
N ASN A 96 8.14 8.17 -24.05
CA ASN A 96 7.04 8.83 -24.75
C ASN A 96 6.15 7.79 -25.49
N ASP A 97 5.83 6.66 -24.86
CA ASP A 97 5.06 5.59 -25.50
C ASP A 97 3.66 6.10 -25.94
N PRO A 98 3.35 6.09 -27.25
CA PRO A 98 2.05 6.48 -27.76
C PRO A 98 0.91 5.67 -27.15
N VAL A 99 1.11 4.37 -26.92
CA VAL A 99 0.05 3.51 -26.36
C VAL A 99 -0.30 3.99 -24.97
N GLN A 100 0.71 4.19 -24.10
CA GLN A 100 0.54 4.68 -22.72
C GLN A 100 -0.14 6.05 -22.64
N ARG A 101 0.09 6.91 -23.64
CA ARG A 101 -0.48 8.25 -23.72
C ARG A 101 -1.91 8.28 -24.27
N TRP A 102 -2.21 7.41 -25.23
CA TRP A 102 -3.47 7.41 -25.97
C TRP A 102 -4.54 6.46 -25.43
N TRP A 103 -4.19 5.40 -24.69
CA TRP A 103 -5.20 4.49 -24.13
C TRP A 103 -6.18 5.20 -23.19
N ARG A 104 -5.69 6.16 -22.38
CA ARG A 104 -6.55 6.88 -21.42
C ARG A 104 -7.54 7.83 -22.10
N PRO A 105 -7.12 8.70 -23.04
CA PRO A 105 -8.06 9.45 -23.88
C PRO A 105 -8.98 8.55 -24.70
N ALA A 106 -8.48 7.45 -25.28
CA ALA A 106 -9.28 6.53 -26.08
C ALA A 106 -10.42 5.91 -25.26
N TYR A 107 -10.15 5.51 -24.02
CA TYR A 107 -11.17 5.02 -23.09
C TYR A 107 -12.25 6.07 -22.80
N ALA A 108 -11.87 7.34 -22.62
CA ALA A 108 -12.85 8.42 -22.41
C ALA A 108 -13.72 8.67 -23.65
N TRP A 109 -13.14 8.63 -24.84
CA TRP A 109 -13.87 8.78 -26.11
C TRP A 109 -14.83 7.62 -26.36
N GLU A 110 -14.37 6.39 -26.16
CA GLU A 110 -15.21 5.21 -26.30
C GLU A 110 -16.42 5.28 -25.35
N LEU A 111 -16.21 5.66 -24.08
CA LEU A 111 -17.31 5.78 -23.11
C LEU A 111 -18.32 6.88 -23.50
N THR A 112 -17.83 7.97 -24.09
CA THR A 112 -18.69 9.06 -24.59
C THR A 112 -19.53 8.60 -25.77
N LEU A 113 -18.94 7.82 -26.68
CA LEU A 113 -19.65 7.24 -27.82
C LEU A 113 -20.67 6.20 -27.39
N GLU A 114 -20.36 5.33 -26.44
CA GLU A 114 -21.31 4.38 -25.85
C GLU A 114 -22.51 5.11 -25.23
N CYS A 115 -22.28 6.24 -24.54
CA CYS A 115 -23.33 7.05 -23.93
C CYS A 115 -24.26 7.62 -24.99
N ALA A 116 -23.66 8.22 -26.02
CA ALA A 116 -24.40 8.81 -27.13
C ALA A 116 -25.21 7.74 -27.89
N ALA A 117 -24.65 6.55 -28.07
CA ALA A 117 -25.33 5.43 -28.71
C ALA A 117 -26.56 4.96 -27.90
N LEU A 118 -26.42 4.78 -26.59
CA LEU A 118 -27.54 4.38 -25.73
C LEU A 118 -28.65 5.44 -25.74
N TRP A 119 -28.30 6.72 -25.64
CA TRP A 119 -29.26 7.81 -25.74
C TRP A 119 -29.93 7.85 -27.11
N GLY A 120 -29.19 7.58 -28.19
CA GLY A 120 -29.72 7.50 -29.55
C GLY A 120 -30.77 6.40 -29.70
N VAL A 121 -30.49 5.19 -29.19
CA VAL A 121 -31.46 4.09 -29.16
C VAL A 121 -32.69 4.48 -28.36
N MET A 122 -32.51 5.08 -27.17
CA MET A 122 -33.65 5.44 -26.32
C MET A 122 -34.56 6.49 -26.99
N VAL A 123 -33.97 7.54 -27.60
CA VAL A 123 -34.74 8.55 -28.35
C VAL A 123 -35.44 7.95 -29.55
N HIS A 124 -34.79 7.04 -30.27
CA HIS A 124 -35.38 6.31 -31.39
C HIS A 124 -36.59 5.48 -30.95
N GLU A 125 -36.47 4.69 -29.89
CA GLU A 125 -37.58 3.83 -29.43
C GLU A 125 -38.75 4.63 -28.85
N PHE A 126 -38.48 5.77 -28.21
CA PHE A 126 -39.55 6.69 -27.80
C PHE A 126 -40.30 7.29 -29.00
N TRP A 127 -39.60 7.51 -30.11
CA TRP A 127 -40.21 8.05 -31.33
C TRP A 127 -41.02 6.99 -32.09
N THR A 128 -40.52 5.75 -32.18
CA THR A 128 -41.20 4.63 -32.85
C THR A 128 -42.32 4.02 -32.00
N GLY A 129 -42.29 4.24 -30.69
CA GLY A 129 -43.29 3.73 -29.75
C GLY A 129 -43.13 2.25 -29.42
N ASP A 130 -41.94 1.67 -29.57
CA ASP A 130 -41.68 0.26 -29.24
C ASP A 130 -41.59 0.04 -27.71
N VAL A 131 -42.74 -0.26 -27.12
CA VAL A 131 -42.89 -0.54 -25.70
C VAL A 131 -42.12 -1.79 -25.25
N ALA A 132 -41.87 -2.76 -26.15
CA ALA A 132 -41.16 -3.98 -25.79
C ALA A 132 -39.68 -3.70 -25.49
N THR A 133 -39.02 -2.94 -26.37
CA THR A 133 -37.61 -2.55 -26.18
C THR A 133 -37.44 -1.62 -24.97
N ILE A 134 -38.38 -0.69 -24.74
CA ILE A 134 -38.38 0.16 -23.55
C ILE A 134 -38.48 -0.69 -22.28
N ASN A 135 -39.39 -1.65 -22.22
CA ASN A 135 -39.54 -2.53 -21.05
C ASN A 135 -38.32 -3.43 -20.83
N ALA A 136 -37.66 -3.88 -21.90
CA ALA A 136 -36.41 -4.64 -21.81
C ALA A 136 -35.27 -3.80 -21.21
N LEU A 137 -35.14 -2.53 -21.62
CA LEU A 137 -34.16 -1.60 -21.04
C LEU A 137 -34.45 -1.32 -19.56
N VAL A 138 -35.72 -1.12 -19.20
CA VAL A 138 -36.14 -0.95 -17.80
C VAL A 138 -35.80 -2.20 -16.98
N GLY A 139 -36.05 -3.40 -17.50
CA GLY A 139 -35.67 -4.66 -16.85
C GLY A 139 -34.15 -4.83 -16.69
N ALA A 140 -33.36 -4.29 -17.63
CA ALA A 140 -31.90 -4.32 -17.59
C ALA A 140 -31.26 -3.20 -16.76
N THR A 141 -32.05 -2.31 -16.13
CA THR A 141 -31.54 -1.11 -15.43
C THR A 141 -30.45 -1.44 -14.42
N ALA A 142 -30.60 -2.48 -13.60
CA ALA A 142 -29.60 -2.83 -12.58
C ALA A 142 -28.24 -3.20 -13.20
N LEU A 143 -28.27 -3.94 -14.32
CA LEU A 143 -27.06 -4.32 -15.06
C LEU A 143 -26.43 -3.10 -15.73
N LEU A 144 -27.24 -2.26 -16.37
CA LEU A 144 -26.76 -1.02 -17.01
C LEU A 144 -26.15 -0.06 -16.00
N VAL A 145 -26.80 0.18 -14.86
CA VAL A 145 -26.27 1.04 -13.78
C VAL A 145 -24.96 0.47 -13.23
N SER A 146 -24.86 -0.84 -13.05
CA SER A 146 -23.63 -1.47 -12.56
C SER A 146 -22.49 -1.31 -13.58
N TYR A 147 -22.74 -1.67 -14.85
CA TYR A 147 -21.77 -1.54 -15.93
C TYR A 147 -21.26 -0.10 -16.06
N TRP A 148 -22.17 0.87 -16.20
CA TRP A 148 -21.83 2.28 -16.33
C TRP A 148 -21.18 2.84 -15.07
N GLY A 149 -21.64 2.43 -13.89
CA GLY A 149 -21.09 2.84 -12.59
C GLY A 149 -19.62 2.46 -12.45
N PHE A 150 -19.25 1.21 -12.80
CA PHE A 150 -17.84 0.80 -12.80
C PHE A 150 -17.03 1.59 -13.83
N ARG A 151 -17.54 1.75 -15.06
CA ARG A 151 -16.80 2.43 -16.13
C ARG A 151 -16.57 3.92 -15.83
N PHE A 152 -17.59 4.63 -15.34
CA PHE A 152 -17.47 6.02 -14.88
C PHE A 152 -16.60 6.15 -13.63
N GLY A 153 -16.61 5.16 -12.74
CA GLY A 153 -15.70 5.12 -11.59
C GLY A 153 -14.23 5.14 -12.02
N VAL A 154 -13.87 4.29 -12.99
CA VAL A 154 -12.52 4.26 -13.59
C VAL A 154 -12.19 5.60 -14.25
N LEU A 155 -13.12 6.17 -15.03
CA LEU A 155 -12.90 7.48 -15.66
C LEU A 155 -12.72 8.60 -14.62
N GLY A 156 -13.47 8.57 -13.51
CA GLY A 156 -13.38 9.53 -12.41
C GLY A 156 -12.01 9.51 -11.74
N VAL A 157 -11.48 8.31 -11.44
CA VAL A 157 -10.11 8.14 -10.92
C VAL A 157 -9.09 8.70 -11.92
N TYR A 158 -9.27 8.43 -13.21
CA TYR A 158 -8.38 8.94 -14.25
C TYR A 158 -8.38 10.47 -14.34
N ILE A 159 -9.54 11.11 -14.43
CA ILE A 159 -9.65 12.58 -14.54
C ILE A 159 -9.06 13.25 -13.29
N SER A 160 -9.31 12.67 -12.11
CA SER A 160 -8.73 13.15 -10.86
C SER A 160 -7.20 13.04 -10.87
N GLY A 161 -6.66 11.89 -11.27
CA GLY A 161 -5.22 11.67 -11.39
C GLY A 161 -4.55 12.64 -12.35
N ARG A 162 -5.12 12.81 -13.56
CA ARG A 162 -4.59 13.74 -14.57
C ARG A 162 -4.64 15.19 -14.13
N THR A 163 -5.68 15.58 -13.39
CA THR A 163 -5.78 16.93 -12.83
C THR A 163 -4.67 17.16 -11.80
N ARG A 164 -4.40 16.18 -10.92
CA ARG A 164 -3.31 16.24 -9.94
C ARG A 164 -1.94 16.32 -10.61
N GLU A 165 -1.69 15.50 -11.63
CA GLU A 165 -0.44 15.56 -12.42
C GLU A 165 -0.19 16.96 -13.01
N LYS A 166 -1.23 17.57 -13.61
CA LYS A 166 -1.13 18.92 -14.18
C LYS A 166 -0.92 20.00 -13.12
N VAL A 167 -1.61 19.90 -11.99
CA VAL A 167 -1.45 20.84 -10.87
C VAL A 167 -0.05 20.72 -10.30
N CYS A 168 0.43 19.51 -10.03
CA CYS A 168 1.79 19.27 -9.53
C CYS A 168 2.85 19.81 -10.49
N ALA A 169 2.69 19.59 -11.81
CA ALA A 169 3.58 20.14 -12.82
C ALA A 169 3.56 21.69 -12.87
N ALA A 170 2.42 22.32 -12.59
CA ALA A 170 2.26 23.77 -12.64
C ALA A 170 2.69 24.48 -11.33
N THR A 171 2.50 23.85 -10.17
CA THR A 171 2.69 24.47 -8.85
C THR A 171 3.84 23.89 -8.04
N GLY A 172 4.43 22.76 -8.47
CA GLY A 172 5.47 22.04 -7.74
C GLY A 172 5.00 21.41 -6.43
N GLN A 173 3.70 21.46 -6.12
CA GLN A 173 3.11 20.88 -4.92
C GLN A 173 2.24 19.68 -5.28
N ASP A 174 2.50 18.55 -4.63
CA ASP A 174 1.68 17.37 -4.77
C ASP A 174 0.32 17.62 -4.08
N SER A 175 -0.73 17.85 -4.86
CA SER A 175 -2.02 18.24 -4.28
C SER A 175 -2.63 17.03 -3.55
N PRO A 176 -2.91 17.13 -2.24
CA PRO A 176 -3.37 15.98 -1.45
C PRO A 176 -4.71 15.48 -1.97
N GLY A 177 -4.82 14.15 -2.07
CA GLY A 177 -6.02 13.48 -2.56
C GLY A 177 -7.24 13.75 -1.67
N VAL A 178 -8.45 13.56 -2.20
CA VAL A 178 -9.71 13.73 -1.45
C VAL A 178 -9.73 12.84 -0.20
N ILE A 179 -9.24 11.60 -0.32
CA ILE A 179 -9.11 10.65 0.80
C ILE A 179 -8.12 11.17 1.85
N GLU A 180 -7.00 11.73 1.43
CA GLU A 180 -6.00 12.27 2.35
C GLU A 180 -6.51 13.51 3.10
N LYS A 181 -7.30 14.36 2.42
CA LYS A 181 -8.01 15.49 3.06
C LYS A 181 -9.03 14.99 4.08
N LEU A 182 -9.77 13.93 3.76
CA LEU A 182 -10.72 13.30 4.68
C LEU A 182 -10.01 12.69 5.90
N VAL A 183 -8.92 11.94 5.69
CA VAL A 183 -8.12 11.37 6.78
C VAL A 183 -7.53 12.48 7.65
N LYS A 184 -6.94 13.53 7.07
CA LYS A 184 -6.44 14.68 7.84
C LYS A 184 -7.55 15.38 8.62
N ALA A 185 -8.74 15.53 8.05
CA ALA A 185 -9.89 16.13 8.74
C ALA A 185 -10.38 15.27 9.92
N VAL A 186 -10.35 13.93 9.79
CA VAL A 186 -10.72 13.01 10.87
C VAL A 186 -9.65 12.96 11.96
N VAL A 187 -8.37 12.93 11.59
CA VAL A 187 -7.24 12.91 12.53
C VAL A 187 -7.15 14.21 13.34
N LYS A 188 -7.43 15.36 12.73
CA LYS A 188 -7.40 16.67 13.43
C LYS A 188 -8.58 16.88 14.41
N LYS A 189 -9.56 15.98 14.40
CA LYS A 189 -10.75 16.03 15.27
C LYS A 189 -10.64 15.11 16.50
N LYS A 190 -9.56 14.32 16.60
CA LYS A 190 -9.15 13.61 17.81
C LYS A 190 -8.09 14.41 18.54
#